data_AF-A0A851I8X4-F1
#
_entry.id   AF-A0A851I8X4-F1
#
_cell.length_a   1.000
_cell.length_b   1.000
_cell.length_c   1.000
_cell.angle_alpha   90.00
_cell.angle_beta   90.00
_cell.angle_gamma   90.00
#
_symmetry.space_group_name_H-M   'P 1'
#
loop_
_entity.id
_entity.type
_entity.pdbx_description
1 polymer ?
#
loop_
_entity_poly.entity_id
_entity_poly.type
_entity_poly.pdbx_seq_one_letter_code
_entity_poly.pdbx_strand_id
1 'polypeptide(L)'
;MKRGWKIGRMLGACMLCLLFFSVTGRARDVWEQKDGVWYFYTEPDTLPENYERTPYSGWIHADGDVWYYAEASRMMTGWLIVDGSFYYFHDDGRMARNEWVGCFYLGEDGAALTDTTTPDGTRLSIYGSRMRRGKGIEELNEKTARYIGVLKEHPDARAELGSPGQVVLENGNGKRFLIFKTLSLYDRESGALLYSGDGAFEMNAVLERRDGDRITTFRATELLENGTLLGERVFLDPAGLITGISQRGKP
;
A
#
# COMPACT_ATOMS: atom_id res chain seq x y z
N MET A 1 22.89 86.74 -25.35
CA MET A 1 23.98 85.73 -25.28
C MET A 1 23.38 84.43 -24.74
N LYS A 2 23.29 83.35 -25.56
CA LYS A 2 23.16 81.90 -25.20
C LYS A 2 21.95 81.52 -24.28
N ARG A 3 21.12 80.49 -24.47
CA ARG A 3 20.91 79.26 -25.28
C ARG A 3 19.44 78.86 -24.94
N GLY A 4 18.59 78.33 -25.83
CA GLY A 4 18.59 76.94 -26.27
C GLY A 4 17.40 76.16 -25.66
N TRP A 5 16.50 75.68 -26.53
CA TRP A 5 15.25 74.94 -26.31
C TRP A 5 15.48 73.48 -25.84
N LYS A 6 14.60 72.90 -24.98
CA LYS A 6 13.80 71.67 -25.25
C LYS A 6 12.95 71.19 -24.07
N ILE A 7 11.69 70.94 -24.42
CA ILE A 7 10.63 70.27 -23.66
C ILE A 7 10.98 68.79 -23.54
N GLY A 8 10.96 68.24 -22.32
CA GLY A 8 11.05 66.82 -22.06
C GLY A 8 9.86 66.36 -21.21
N ARG A 9 9.01 65.51 -21.79
CA ARG A 9 7.99 64.75 -21.07
C ARG A 9 8.71 63.68 -20.24
N MET A 10 8.36 63.52 -18.98
CA MET A 10 8.55 62.24 -18.30
C MET A 10 7.35 61.96 -17.40
N LEU A 11 6.66 60.88 -17.74
CA LEU A 11 5.56 60.29 -17.00
C LEU A 11 6.03 59.93 -15.59
N GLY A 12 5.43 60.53 -14.57
CA GLY A 12 5.53 60.04 -13.20
C GLY A 12 4.71 58.75 -13.09
N ALA A 13 5.38 57.62 -13.22
CA ALA A 13 4.80 56.31 -12.99
C ALA A 13 4.29 56.22 -11.55
N CYS A 14 2.98 55.98 -11.38
CA CYS A 14 2.43 55.49 -10.13
C CYS A 14 3.16 54.20 -9.76
N MET A 15 4.01 54.26 -8.74
CA MET A 15 4.57 53.09 -8.09
C MET A 15 3.42 52.42 -7.33
N LEU A 16 2.63 51.63 -8.06
CA LEU A 16 1.73 50.64 -7.49
C LEU A 16 2.64 49.59 -6.85
N CYS A 17 2.96 49.76 -5.58
CA CYS A 17 3.49 48.67 -4.76
C CYS A 17 2.41 47.59 -4.70
N LEU A 18 2.43 46.68 -5.68
CA LEU A 18 1.82 45.37 -5.57
C LEU A 18 2.57 44.67 -4.44
N LEU A 19 2.03 44.79 -3.22
CA LEU A 19 2.31 43.85 -2.15
C LEU A 19 1.88 42.49 -2.69
N PHE A 20 2.84 41.70 -3.15
CA PHE A 20 2.66 40.26 -3.23
C PHE A 20 2.45 39.79 -1.80
N PHE A 21 1.20 39.77 -1.35
CA PHE A 21 0.81 38.92 -0.23
C PHE A 21 1.05 37.50 -0.72
N SER A 22 2.16 36.90 -0.32
CA SER A 22 2.31 35.46 -0.34
C SER A 22 1.25 34.91 0.62
N VAL A 23 0.08 34.58 0.10
CA VAL A 23 -0.81 33.65 0.78
C VAL A 23 -0.05 32.34 0.78
N THR A 24 0.72 32.08 1.83
CA THR A 24 1.13 30.71 2.15
C THR A 24 -0.17 30.01 2.50
N GLY A 25 -0.88 29.48 1.50
CA GLY A 25 -2.05 28.65 1.74
C GLY A 25 -1.55 27.47 2.56
N ARG A 26 -1.92 27.40 3.85
CA ARG A 26 -1.68 26.16 4.58
C ARG A 26 -2.69 25.16 4.07
N ALA A 27 -2.32 23.90 4.17
CA ALA A 27 -3.23 22.80 3.91
C ALA A 27 -3.64 22.19 5.25
N ARG A 28 -4.86 21.70 5.31
CA ARG A 28 -5.40 20.94 6.42
C ARG A 28 -5.52 19.47 6.02
N ASP A 29 -5.17 18.61 6.95
CA ASP A 29 -5.35 17.18 6.82
C ASP A 29 -6.71 16.78 7.40
N VAL A 30 -7.48 16.00 6.64
CA VAL A 30 -8.86 15.66 6.94
C VAL A 30 -9.07 14.16 6.78
N TRP A 31 -9.53 13.52 7.84
CA TRP A 31 -10.08 12.17 7.81
C TRP A 31 -11.60 12.22 7.66
N GLU A 32 -12.14 11.47 6.71
CA GLU A 32 -13.56 11.38 6.42
C GLU A 32 -13.97 9.90 6.34
N GLN A 33 -14.98 9.48 7.09
CA GLN A 33 -15.49 8.11 7.03
C GLN A 33 -16.68 8.01 6.07
N LYS A 34 -16.62 7.08 5.11
CA LYS A 34 -17.69 6.75 4.16
C LYS A 34 -17.91 5.24 4.16
N ASP A 35 -19.14 4.80 4.42
CA ASP A 35 -19.52 3.38 4.45
C ASP A 35 -18.57 2.50 5.30
N GLY A 36 -18.14 3.02 6.44
CA GLY A 36 -17.21 2.33 7.36
C GLY A 36 -15.74 2.39 6.96
N VAL A 37 -15.41 2.93 5.79
CA VAL A 37 -14.04 3.09 5.27
C VAL A 37 -13.55 4.52 5.52
N TRP A 38 -12.34 4.66 6.03
CA TRP A 38 -11.70 5.95 6.25
C TRP A 38 -10.98 6.44 5.01
N TYR A 39 -11.16 7.72 4.70
CA TYR A 39 -10.50 8.43 3.62
C TYR A 39 -9.72 9.64 4.14
N PHE A 40 -8.48 9.79 3.67
CA PHE A 40 -7.62 10.91 3.96
C PHE A 40 -7.55 11.89 2.79
N TYR A 41 -7.62 13.17 3.12
CA TYR A 41 -7.47 14.26 2.16
C TYR A 41 -6.64 15.38 2.75
N THR A 42 -5.82 15.99 1.90
CA THR A 42 -5.14 17.25 2.22
C THR A 42 -5.80 18.35 1.40
N GLU A 43 -6.48 19.27 2.09
CA GLU A 43 -7.25 20.35 1.48
C GLU A 43 -6.57 21.70 1.74
N PRO A 44 -6.64 22.67 0.82
CA PRO A 44 -6.22 24.04 1.13
C PRO A 44 -7.13 24.66 2.20
N ASP A 45 -6.59 25.56 3.03
CA ASP A 45 -7.36 26.31 4.05
C ASP A 45 -8.58 27.04 3.46
N THR A 46 -8.43 27.55 2.23
CA THR A 46 -9.49 28.19 1.46
C THR A 46 -9.73 27.38 0.20
N LEU A 47 -10.92 26.80 0.07
CA LEU A 47 -11.32 26.02 -1.12
C LEU A 47 -11.56 26.98 -2.30
N PRO A 48 -10.80 26.87 -3.40
CA PRO A 48 -11.09 27.61 -4.62
C PRO A 48 -12.48 27.26 -5.19
N GLU A 49 -13.07 28.17 -5.95
CA GLU A 49 -14.25 27.86 -6.76
C GLU A 49 -13.87 26.74 -7.76
N ASN A 50 -14.64 25.65 -7.77
CA ASN A 50 -14.37 24.41 -8.51
C ASN A 50 -13.18 23.55 -7.98
N TYR A 51 -12.92 23.56 -6.67
CA TYR A 51 -11.95 22.64 -6.08
C TYR A 51 -12.37 21.18 -6.25
N GLU A 52 -11.53 20.41 -6.93
CA GLU A 52 -11.62 18.96 -7.03
C GLU A 52 -10.55 18.31 -6.16
N ARG A 53 -10.94 17.37 -5.31
CA ARG A 53 -9.99 16.61 -4.49
C ARG A 53 -9.15 15.71 -5.38
N THR A 54 -7.84 15.82 -5.25
CA THR A 54 -6.92 14.81 -5.77
C THR A 54 -6.78 13.67 -4.75
N PRO A 55 -6.89 12.40 -5.15
CA PRO A 55 -6.64 11.28 -4.24
C PRO A 55 -5.22 11.35 -3.66
N TYR A 56 -5.09 11.08 -2.36
CA TYR A 56 -3.81 11.08 -1.65
C TYR A 56 -3.25 9.66 -1.56
N SER A 57 -1.95 9.48 -1.84
CA SER A 57 -1.25 8.22 -1.58
C SER A 57 0.07 8.50 -0.87
N GLY A 58 0.28 7.90 0.30
CA GLY A 58 1.50 8.07 1.07
C GLY A 58 1.35 7.95 2.57
N TRP A 59 2.46 8.25 3.25
CA TRP A 59 2.61 8.25 4.71
C TRP A 59 1.93 9.46 5.35
N ILE A 60 1.19 9.22 6.42
CA ILE A 60 0.52 10.26 7.21
C ILE A 60 1.05 10.19 8.65
N HIS A 61 1.64 11.28 9.11
CA HIS A 61 2.10 11.42 10.50
C HIS A 61 1.08 12.24 11.30
N ALA A 62 0.54 11.66 12.35
CA ALA A 62 -0.44 12.28 13.22
C ALA A 62 0.14 12.52 14.62
N ASP A 63 -0.60 13.31 15.40
CA ASP A 63 -0.27 13.60 16.80
C ASP A 63 -0.04 12.32 17.62
N GLY A 64 0.92 12.39 18.55
CA GLY A 64 1.30 11.24 19.38
C GLY A 64 2.26 10.27 18.71
N ASP A 65 2.93 10.68 17.62
CA ASP A 65 3.87 9.86 16.84
C ASP A 65 3.22 8.61 16.22
N VAL A 66 1.99 8.80 15.73
CA VAL A 66 1.20 7.74 15.09
C VAL A 66 1.29 7.88 13.58
N TRP A 67 1.58 6.78 12.91
CA TRP A 67 1.72 6.73 11.46
C TRP A 67 0.56 5.95 10.84
N TYR A 68 0.08 6.43 9.70
CA TYR A 68 -0.90 5.76 8.85
C TYR A 68 -0.35 5.73 7.42
N TYR A 69 -0.97 4.91 6.58
CA TYR A 69 -0.74 4.94 5.15
C TYR A 69 -2.07 4.98 4.41
N ALA A 70 -2.15 5.81 3.38
CA ALA A 70 -3.32 5.90 2.52
C ALA A 70 -2.95 5.62 1.07
N GLU A 71 -3.89 5.05 0.33
CA GLU A 71 -3.78 4.82 -1.11
C GLU A 71 -5.06 5.22 -1.81
N ALA A 72 -4.95 6.11 -2.81
CA ALA A 72 -6.10 6.73 -3.45
C ALA A 72 -7.12 7.26 -2.42
N SER A 73 -6.58 7.96 -1.42
CA SER A 73 -7.21 8.45 -0.19
C SER A 73 -7.71 7.39 0.78
N ARG A 74 -7.79 6.10 0.45
CA ARG A 74 -8.30 5.08 1.38
C ARG A 74 -7.25 4.74 2.44
N MET A 75 -7.65 4.71 3.72
CA MET A 75 -6.81 4.23 4.81
C MET A 75 -6.46 2.76 4.61
N MET A 76 -5.18 2.41 4.75
CA MET A 76 -4.71 1.04 4.64
C MET A 76 -4.69 0.36 6.01
N THR A 77 -5.02 -0.92 6.02
CA THR A 77 -4.99 -1.84 7.17
C THR A 77 -4.36 -3.16 6.74
N GLY A 78 -3.87 -3.96 7.69
CA GLY A 78 -3.17 -5.22 7.43
C GLY A 78 -1.75 -5.02 6.92
N TRP A 79 -1.19 -6.09 6.33
CA TRP A 79 0.14 -6.08 5.74
C TRP A 79 0.17 -5.33 4.41
N LEU A 80 1.14 -4.45 4.25
CA LEU A 80 1.36 -3.66 3.04
C LEU A 80 2.85 -3.62 2.69
N ILE A 81 3.15 -3.71 1.41
CA ILE A 81 4.49 -3.43 0.89
C ILE A 81 4.55 -1.95 0.53
N VAL A 82 5.51 -1.23 1.12
CA VAL A 82 5.85 0.15 0.79
C VAL A 82 7.35 0.21 0.55
N ASP A 83 7.76 0.69 -0.62
CA ASP A 83 9.18 0.82 -1.01
C ASP A 83 10.02 -0.46 -0.77
N GLY A 84 9.45 -1.61 -1.13
CA GLY A 84 10.10 -2.93 -1.01
C GLY A 84 10.15 -3.52 0.41
N SER A 85 9.64 -2.80 1.40
CA SER A 85 9.58 -3.24 2.80
C SER A 85 8.15 -3.56 3.22
N PHE A 86 8.00 -4.53 4.12
CA PHE A 86 6.71 -4.86 4.70
C PHE A 86 6.42 -3.96 5.90
N TYR A 87 5.20 -3.45 5.96
CA TYR A 87 4.63 -2.73 7.10
C TYR A 87 3.31 -3.37 7.48
N TYR A 88 2.90 -3.20 8.73
CA TYR A 88 1.59 -3.64 9.19
C TYR A 88 0.83 -2.45 9.77
N PHE A 89 -0.45 -2.35 9.40
CA PHE A 89 -1.37 -1.35 9.92
C PHE A 89 -2.49 -2.08 10.66
N HIS A 90 -2.74 -1.72 11.91
CA HIS A 90 -3.82 -2.30 12.72
C HIS A 90 -5.19 -1.96 12.12
N ASP A 91 -6.27 -2.55 12.63
CA ASP A 91 -7.65 -2.32 12.12
C ASP A 91 -8.09 -0.85 12.21
N ASP A 92 -7.50 -0.08 13.13
CA ASP A 92 -7.69 1.37 13.26
C ASP A 92 -6.75 2.19 12.38
N GLY A 93 -5.96 1.55 11.52
CA GLY A 93 -5.02 2.14 10.57
C GLY A 93 -3.66 2.51 11.14
N ARG A 94 -3.43 2.36 12.45
CA ARG A 94 -2.15 2.73 13.06
C ARG A 94 -1.06 1.75 12.65
N MET A 95 0.08 2.26 12.21
CA MET A 95 1.26 1.46 11.87
C MET A 95 1.80 0.77 13.13
N ALA A 96 2.02 -0.53 13.04
CA ALA A 96 2.73 -1.31 14.04
C ALA A 96 4.23 -0.98 14.01
N ARG A 97 4.83 -0.79 15.18
CA ARG A 97 6.28 -0.59 15.33
C ARG A 97 6.74 -1.02 16.72
N ASN A 98 7.98 -1.51 16.81
CA ASN A 98 8.55 -2.08 18.03
C ASN A 98 7.68 -3.20 18.65
N GLU A 99 7.07 -4.02 17.82
CA GLU A 99 6.16 -5.08 18.26
C GLU A 99 6.19 -6.29 17.33
N TRP A 100 5.64 -7.40 17.81
CA TRP A 100 5.42 -8.60 17.01
C TRP A 100 4.02 -8.57 16.39
N VAL A 101 3.95 -8.85 15.09
CA VAL A 101 2.70 -9.24 14.42
C VAL A 101 2.87 -10.65 13.87
N GLY A 102 2.17 -11.61 14.48
CA GLY A 102 2.32 -13.03 14.17
C GLY A 102 3.74 -13.53 14.47
N CYS A 103 4.45 -13.97 13.42
CA CYS A 103 5.83 -14.44 13.52
C CYS A 103 6.86 -13.39 13.06
N PHE A 104 6.46 -12.15 12.80
CA PHE A 104 7.32 -11.09 12.26
C PHE A 104 7.42 -9.93 13.24
N TYR A 105 8.62 -9.37 13.38
CA TYR A 105 8.86 -8.23 14.25
C TYR A 105 8.98 -6.94 13.43
N LEU A 106 8.24 -5.91 13.83
CA LEU A 106 8.24 -4.60 13.20
C LEU A 106 9.24 -3.71 13.95
N GLY A 107 10.19 -3.14 13.21
CA GLY A 107 11.24 -2.27 13.74
C GLY A 107 10.73 -0.94 14.27
N GLU A 108 11.65 -0.08 14.67
CA GLU A 108 11.33 1.27 15.18
C GLU A 108 10.69 2.16 14.11
N ASP A 109 11.11 1.99 12.86
CA ASP A 109 10.54 2.64 11.67
C ASP A 109 9.26 1.96 11.16
N GLY A 110 8.82 0.87 11.80
CA GLY A 110 7.67 0.07 11.40
C GLY A 110 7.94 -0.95 10.30
N ALA A 111 9.14 -0.97 9.72
CA ALA A 111 9.48 -1.97 8.71
C ALA A 111 9.71 -3.34 9.36
N ALA A 112 9.19 -4.41 8.73
CA ALA A 112 9.42 -5.77 9.21
C ALA A 112 10.91 -6.13 9.08
N LEU A 113 11.51 -6.53 10.21
CA LEU A 113 12.91 -6.93 10.26
C LEU A 113 13.11 -8.29 9.57
N THR A 114 14.24 -8.44 8.88
CA THR A 114 14.66 -9.70 8.26
C THR A 114 16.13 -9.98 8.55
N ASP A 115 16.49 -11.26 8.62
CA ASP A 115 17.86 -11.74 8.80
C ASP A 115 18.63 -11.08 9.94
N THR A 116 17.96 -10.72 11.03
CA THR A 116 18.57 -10.07 12.20
C THR A 116 18.14 -10.72 13.51
N THR A 117 18.56 -10.14 14.63
CA THR A 117 18.08 -10.48 15.98
C THR A 117 17.26 -9.32 16.50
N THR A 118 16.05 -9.61 16.94
CA THR A 118 15.13 -8.62 17.51
C THR A 118 15.62 -8.12 18.88
N PRO A 119 15.12 -6.98 19.39
CA PRO A 119 15.51 -6.45 20.70
C PRO A 119 15.28 -7.42 21.87
N ASP A 120 14.31 -8.34 21.76
CA ASP A 120 14.04 -9.36 22.77
C ASP A 120 14.98 -10.58 22.70
N GLY A 121 15.93 -10.58 21.75
CA GLY A 121 16.91 -11.64 21.56
C GLY A 121 16.48 -12.76 20.61
N THR A 122 15.31 -12.66 19.96
CA THR A 122 14.85 -13.66 19.00
C THR A 122 15.55 -13.51 17.66
N ARG A 123 16.19 -14.58 17.17
CA ARG A 123 16.77 -14.67 15.83
C ARG A 123 15.69 -14.86 14.76
N LEU A 124 15.71 -14.02 13.73
CA LEU A 124 14.85 -14.07 12.56
C LEU A 124 15.55 -14.80 11.40
N SER A 125 14.75 -15.43 10.55
CA SER A 125 15.21 -16.01 9.28
C SER A 125 15.54 -14.93 8.25
N ILE A 126 16.04 -15.35 7.09
CA ILE A 126 16.23 -14.48 5.91
C ILE A 126 14.92 -13.87 5.37
N TYR A 127 13.78 -14.48 5.66
CA TYR A 127 12.45 -13.99 5.27
C TYR A 127 11.72 -13.27 6.42
N GLY A 128 12.38 -13.14 7.59
CA GLY A 128 11.91 -12.34 8.72
C GLY A 128 11.07 -13.08 9.75
N SER A 129 10.66 -14.33 9.51
CA SER A 129 9.91 -15.06 10.53
C SER A 129 10.84 -15.47 11.69
N ARG A 130 10.30 -15.48 12.92
CA ARG A 130 11.01 -16.03 14.08
C ARG A 130 11.37 -17.48 13.87
N MET A 131 12.56 -17.86 14.33
CA MET A 131 13.08 -19.21 14.12
C MET A 131 12.74 -20.17 15.26
N ARG A 132 12.44 -21.43 14.92
CA ARG A 132 12.35 -22.56 15.85
C ARG A 132 13.14 -23.75 15.31
N ARG A 133 14.03 -24.31 16.13
CA ARG A 133 14.91 -25.43 15.74
C ARG A 133 15.69 -25.16 14.44
N GLY A 134 16.16 -23.93 14.25
CA GLY A 134 16.98 -23.53 13.10
C GLY A 134 16.19 -23.27 11.81
N LYS A 135 14.86 -23.22 11.84
CA LYS A 135 14.01 -22.89 10.67
C LYS A 135 13.01 -21.79 10.99
N GLY A 136 12.67 -20.96 10.01
CA GLY A 136 11.51 -20.06 10.09
C GLY A 136 10.21 -20.85 10.32
N ILE A 137 9.26 -20.25 11.03
CA ILE A 137 8.01 -20.93 11.44
C ILE A 137 6.84 -20.66 10.48
N GLU A 138 6.85 -19.51 9.81
CA GLU A 138 5.75 -19.03 8.96
C GLU A 138 6.33 -18.51 7.64
N GLU A 139 6.71 -19.44 6.77
CA GLU A 139 7.41 -19.19 5.51
C GLU A 139 7.01 -20.21 4.45
N LEU A 140 6.67 -19.69 3.28
CA LEU A 140 6.58 -20.49 2.08
C LEU A 140 7.95 -21.07 1.71
N ASN A 141 7.93 -22.21 1.03
CA ASN A 141 9.17 -22.75 0.45
C ASN A 141 9.74 -21.77 -0.59
N GLU A 142 11.07 -21.77 -0.76
CA GLU A 142 11.79 -20.82 -1.62
C GLU A 142 11.29 -20.79 -3.07
N LYS A 143 10.77 -21.91 -3.59
CA LYS A 143 10.25 -21.99 -4.96
C LYS A 143 8.92 -21.23 -5.09
N THR A 144 8.04 -21.34 -4.10
CA THR A 144 6.74 -20.65 -4.07
C THR A 144 6.91 -19.17 -3.71
N ALA A 145 7.84 -18.83 -2.82
CA ALA A 145 8.08 -17.46 -2.35
C ALA A 145 8.61 -16.48 -3.42
N ARG A 146 8.90 -16.93 -4.65
CA ARG A 146 9.52 -16.09 -5.70
C ARG A 146 8.70 -14.85 -6.07
N TYR A 147 7.37 -14.93 -6.04
CA TYR A 147 6.52 -13.77 -6.35
C TYR A 147 6.58 -12.68 -5.28
N ILE A 148 7.07 -12.97 -4.06
CA ILE A 148 7.25 -11.96 -3.00
C ILE A 148 8.23 -10.90 -3.49
N GLY A 149 9.37 -11.32 -4.06
CA GLY A 149 10.35 -10.38 -4.61
C GLY A 149 9.76 -9.53 -5.74
N VAL A 150 8.97 -10.16 -6.62
CA VAL A 150 8.27 -9.45 -7.71
C VAL A 150 7.31 -8.40 -7.15
N LEU A 151 6.52 -8.73 -6.11
CA LEU A 151 5.57 -7.78 -5.50
C LEU A 151 6.24 -6.74 -4.61
N LYS A 152 7.48 -6.98 -4.15
CA LYS A 152 8.31 -5.94 -3.52
C LYS A 152 8.77 -4.89 -4.51
N GLU A 153 9.10 -5.29 -5.74
CA GLU A 153 9.52 -4.42 -6.83
C GLU A 153 8.33 -3.78 -7.56
N HIS A 154 7.23 -4.51 -7.69
CA HIS A 154 6.01 -4.13 -8.40
C HIS A 154 4.76 -4.35 -7.51
N PRO A 155 4.57 -3.56 -6.45
CA PRO A 155 3.47 -3.75 -5.49
C PRO A 155 2.07 -3.53 -6.09
N ASP A 156 1.99 -2.93 -7.27
CA ASP A 156 0.77 -2.68 -8.05
C ASP A 156 0.60 -3.66 -9.23
N ALA A 157 1.41 -4.72 -9.30
CA ALA A 157 1.31 -5.72 -10.34
C ALA A 157 -0.10 -6.34 -10.39
N ARG A 158 -0.63 -6.47 -11.61
CA ARG A 158 -1.91 -7.13 -11.85
C ARG A 158 -1.74 -8.63 -11.73
N ALA A 159 -2.71 -9.30 -11.11
CA ALA A 159 -2.69 -10.74 -10.93
C ALA A 159 -3.72 -11.43 -11.80
N GLU A 160 -3.35 -12.56 -12.38
CA GLU A 160 -4.27 -13.53 -12.96
C GLU A 160 -4.13 -14.85 -12.21
N LEU A 161 -5.25 -15.36 -11.71
CA LEU A 161 -5.32 -16.66 -11.07
C LEU A 161 -5.95 -17.67 -12.00
N GLY A 162 -5.25 -18.79 -12.18
CA GLY A 162 -5.79 -19.99 -12.81
C GLY A 162 -6.65 -20.80 -11.84
N SER A 163 -6.89 -22.06 -12.21
CA SER A 163 -7.65 -22.96 -11.36
C SER A 163 -6.92 -23.25 -10.04
N PRO A 164 -7.67 -23.41 -8.94
CA PRO A 164 -7.09 -23.84 -7.68
C PRO A 164 -6.43 -25.22 -7.80
N GLY A 165 -5.39 -25.44 -7.00
CA GLY A 165 -4.69 -26.71 -6.94
C GLY A 165 -5.13 -27.58 -5.76
N GLN A 166 -4.71 -27.18 -4.56
CA GLN A 166 -4.84 -28.01 -3.36
C GLN A 166 -4.75 -27.16 -2.09
N VAL A 167 -5.39 -27.62 -1.01
CA VAL A 167 -5.16 -27.11 0.34
C VAL A 167 -3.87 -27.74 0.90
N VAL A 168 -2.99 -26.92 1.44
CA VAL A 168 -1.70 -27.31 2.01
C VAL A 168 -1.65 -26.90 3.48
N LEU A 169 -0.90 -27.68 4.28
CA LEU A 169 -0.56 -27.36 5.66
C LEU A 169 0.85 -26.78 5.69
N GLU A 170 1.01 -25.65 6.36
CA GLU A 170 2.31 -25.06 6.64
C GLU A 170 3.10 -25.91 7.62
N ASN A 171 4.39 -26.06 7.34
CA ASN A 171 5.30 -26.81 8.19
C ASN A 171 5.64 -25.99 9.44
N GLY A 172 5.22 -26.46 10.62
CA GLY A 172 5.74 -25.97 11.91
C GLY A 172 4.70 -25.31 12.81
N ASN A 173 3.73 -24.58 12.25
CA ASN A 173 2.64 -23.93 13.00
C ASN A 173 1.24 -24.55 12.72
N GLY A 174 1.10 -25.37 11.67
CA GLY A 174 -0.17 -25.98 11.28
C GLY A 174 -1.16 -25.02 10.59
N LYS A 175 -0.73 -23.81 10.20
CA LYS A 175 -1.54 -22.87 9.41
C LYS A 175 -1.89 -23.54 8.08
N ARG A 176 -3.14 -23.41 7.65
CA ARG A 176 -3.59 -23.93 6.35
C ARG A 176 -3.54 -22.80 5.33
N PHE A 177 -3.15 -23.12 4.12
CA PHE A 177 -3.20 -22.21 2.98
C PHE A 177 -3.61 -22.95 1.71
N LEU A 178 -4.10 -22.21 0.73
CA LEU A 178 -4.55 -22.72 -0.56
C LEU A 178 -3.49 -22.44 -1.62
N ILE A 179 -3.10 -23.44 -2.40
CA ILE A 179 -2.24 -23.25 -3.56
C ILE A 179 -3.10 -23.12 -4.82
N PHE A 180 -2.86 -22.06 -5.57
CA PHE A 180 -3.29 -21.92 -6.96
C PHE A 180 -2.13 -22.29 -7.87
N LYS A 181 -2.40 -23.18 -8.85
CA LYS A 181 -1.37 -23.69 -9.77
C LYS A 181 -0.85 -22.65 -10.75
N THR A 182 -1.59 -21.56 -10.89
CA THR A 182 -1.21 -20.46 -11.76
C THR A 182 -1.58 -19.17 -11.05
N LEU A 183 -0.54 -18.46 -10.63
CA LEU A 183 -0.52 -17.03 -10.38
C LEU A 183 0.38 -16.46 -11.46
N SER A 184 -0.18 -15.60 -12.30
CA SER A 184 0.59 -14.77 -13.22
C SER A 184 0.56 -13.33 -12.73
N LEU A 185 1.71 -12.67 -12.67
CA LEU A 185 1.82 -11.26 -12.34
C LEU A 185 2.27 -10.48 -13.57
N TYR A 186 1.63 -9.35 -13.80
CA TYR A 186 1.89 -8.47 -14.94
C TYR A 186 2.20 -7.06 -14.44
N ASP A 187 3.19 -6.45 -15.06
CA ASP A 187 3.49 -5.04 -14.86
C ASP A 187 2.27 -4.17 -15.19
N ARG A 188 1.98 -3.19 -14.33
CA ARG A 188 0.74 -2.41 -14.39
C ARG A 188 0.64 -1.57 -15.66
N GLU A 189 1.76 -1.02 -16.12
CA GLU A 189 1.83 -0.06 -17.22
C GLU A 189 2.09 -0.75 -18.57
N SER A 190 3.14 -1.55 -18.63
CA SER A 190 3.58 -2.21 -19.87
C SER A 190 2.79 -3.48 -20.19
N GLY A 191 2.16 -4.10 -19.18
CA GLY A 191 1.51 -5.41 -19.31
C GLY A 191 2.50 -6.57 -19.48
N ALA A 192 3.80 -6.34 -19.26
CA ALA A 192 4.81 -7.39 -19.34
C ALA A 192 4.59 -8.46 -18.26
N LEU A 193 4.81 -9.74 -18.60
CA LEU A 193 4.76 -10.83 -17.64
C LEU A 193 5.98 -10.76 -16.71
N LEU A 194 5.73 -10.56 -15.42
CA LEU A 194 6.76 -10.50 -14.37
C LEU A 194 6.97 -11.85 -13.69
N TYR A 195 5.90 -12.63 -13.54
CA TYR A 195 5.93 -13.92 -12.86
C TYR A 195 4.86 -14.85 -13.42
N SER A 196 5.15 -16.15 -13.45
CA SER A 196 4.13 -17.19 -13.59
C SER A 196 4.55 -18.44 -12.82
N GLY A 197 3.66 -18.95 -11.97
CA GLY A 197 3.95 -20.11 -11.13
C GLY A 197 2.84 -20.39 -10.12
N ASP A 198 3.18 -21.04 -9.01
CA ASP A 198 2.23 -21.31 -7.93
C ASP A 198 2.03 -20.05 -7.07
N GLY A 199 0.78 -19.71 -6.74
CA GLY A 199 0.45 -18.69 -5.73
C GLY A 199 -0.08 -19.35 -4.46
N ALA A 200 0.27 -18.82 -3.29
CA ALA A 200 -0.23 -19.32 -2.01
C ALA A 200 -1.14 -18.28 -1.34
N PHE A 201 -2.32 -18.71 -0.92
CA PHE A 201 -3.36 -17.86 -0.33
C PHE A 201 -3.64 -18.30 1.08
N GLU A 202 -3.79 -17.34 1.99
CA GLU A 202 -4.40 -17.67 3.27
C GLU A 202 -5.80 -18.27 3.06
N MET A 203 -6.19 -19.22 3.90
CA MET A 203 -7.52 -19.84 3.77
C MET A 203 -8.67 -18.83 3.91
N ASN A 204 -8.44 -17.75 4.66
CA ASN A 204 -9.41 -16.68 4.86
C ASN A 204 -9.08 -15.44 4.04
N ALA A 205 -8.20 -15.54 3.04
CA ALA A 205 -7.86 -14.41 2.19
C ALA A 205 -9.12 -13.79 1.59
N VAL A 206 -9.23 -12.47 1.73
CA VAL A 206 -10.40 -11.69 1.32
C VAL A 206 -10.14 -11.10 -0.06
N LEU A 207 -11.02 -11.40 -1.00
CA LEU A 207 -10.98 -10.85 -2.34
C LEU A 207 -12.01 -9.72 -2.42
N GLU A 208 -11.55 -8.53 -2.73
CA GLU A 208 -12.38 -7.34 -2.91
C GLU A 208 -12.66 -7.13 -4.40
N ARG A 209 -13.93 -6.92 -4.75
CA ARG A 209 -14.32 -6.45 -6.09
C ARG A 209 -15.05 -5.13 -5.97
N ARG A 210 -14.64 -4.15 -6.78
CA ARG A 210 -15.13 -2.78 -6.76
C ARG A 210 -15.92 -2.42 -8.01
N ASP A 211 -17.24 -2.39 -7.92
CA ASP A 211 -18.13 -1.95 -8.99
C ASP A 211 -18.54 -0.48 -8.75
N GLY A 212 -17.81 0.48 -9.33
CA GLY A 212 -17.98 1.90 -9.01
C GLY A 212 -17.63 2.19 -7.54
N ASP A 213 -18.58 2.70 -6.76
CA ASP A 213 -18.42 2.94 -5.32
C ASP A 213 -18.71 1.70 -4.47
N ARG A 214 -19.30 0.65 -5.04
CA ARG A 214 -19.68 -0.56 -4.31
C ARG A 214 -18.51 -1.53 -4.19
N ILE A 215 -18.22 -1.99 -2.97
CA ILE A 215 -17.26 -3.06 -2.69
C ILE A 215 -18.01 -4.33 -2.28
N THR A 216 -17.70 -5.44 -2.94
CA THR A 216 -18.15 -6.79 -2.54
C THR A 216 -16.94 -7.64 -2.16
N THR A 217 -17.05 -8.36 -1.05
CA THR A 217 -15.99 -9.26 -0.56
C THR A 217 -16.40 -10.72 -0.72
N PHE A 218 -15.45 -11.58 -1.10
CA PHE A 218 -15.63 -13.02 -1.13
C PHE A 218 -14.34 -13.73 -0.69
N ARG A 219 -14.45 -14.96 -0.22
CA ARG A 219 -13.29 -15.74 0.25
C ARG A 219 -12.56 -16.37 -0.93
N ALA A 220 -11.24 -16.51 -0.82
CA ALA A 220 -10.44 -17.24 -1.81
C ALA A 220 -10.94 -18.69 -2.03
N THR A 221 -11.56 -19.31 -1.03
CA THR A 221 -12.20 -20.63 -1.18
C THR A 221 -13.37 -20.64 -2.14
N GLU A 222 -14.04 -19.51 -2.38
CA GLU A 222 -15.16 -19.44 -3.32
C GLU A 222 -14.69 -19.49 -4.79
N LEU A 223 -13.41 -19.17 -5.03
CA LEU A 223 -12.77 -19.41 -6.33
C LEU A 223 -12.57 -20.90 -6.62
N LEU A 224 -12.71 -21.77 -5.61
CA LEU A 224 -12.67 -23.21 -5.84
C LEU A 224 -13.78 -23.68 -6.78
N GLU A 225 -14.89 -22.96 -6.78
CA GLU A 225 -16.11 -23.33 -7.50
C GLU A 225 -16.27 -22.55 -8.80
N ASN A 226 -15.67 -21.36 -8.91
CA ASN A 226 -16.05 -20.35 -9.91
C ASN A 226 -14.93 -19.91 -10.88
N GLY A 227 -13.75 -20.53 -10.84
CA GLY A 227 -12.72 -20.33 -11.86
C GLY A 227 -11.80 -19.12 -11.65
N THR A 228 -11.34 -18.51 -12.74
CA THR A 228 -10.22 -17.56 -12.77
C THR A 228 -10.54 -16.18 -12.17
N LEU A 229 -9.51 -15.51 -11.64
CA LEU A 229 -9.61 -14.17 -11.03
C LEU A 229 -8.61 -13.21 -11.70
N LEU A 230 -9.07 -12.01 -12.06
CA LEU A 230 -8.20 -10.91 -12.50
C LEU A 230 -8.11 -9.85 -11.40
N GLY A 231 -7.00 -9.81 -10.68
CA GLY A 231 -6.69 -8.85 -9.62
C GLY A 231 -5.98 -7.61 -10.15
N GLU A 232 -6.35 -6.45 -9.61
CA GLU A 232 -5.63 -5.19 -9.82
C GLU A 232 -4.45 -5.03 -8.88
N ARG A 233 -4.56 -5.54 -7.65
CA ARG A 233 -3.51 -5.50 -6.64
C ARG A 233 -3.55 -6.72 -5.74
N VAL A 234 -2.38 -7.23 -5.38
CA VAL A 234 -2.20 -8.35 -4.46
C VAL A 234 -1.68 -7.85 -3.13
N PHE A 235 -2.33 -8.25 -2.04
CA PHE A 235 -1.87 -8.05 -0.68
C PHE A 235 -1.29 -9.36 -0.15
N LEU A 236 -0.14 -9.28 0.48
CA LEU A 236 0.55 -10.44 1.04
C LEU A 236 1.09 -10.14 2.44
N ASP A 237 1.15 -11.16 3.27
CA ASP A 237 1.94 -11.14 4.48
C ASP A 237 3.43 -11.40 4.17
N PRO A 238 4.35 -11.19 5.13
CA PRO A 238 5.76 -11.45 4.93
C PRO A 238 6.12 -12.94 4.76
N ALA A 239 5.23 -13.86 5.14
CA ALA A 239 5.39 -15.29 4.84
C ALA A 239 5.19 -15.59 3.34
N GLY A 240 4.59 -14.63 2.63
CA GLY A 240 4.25 -14.68 1.22
C GLY A 240 2.83 -15.13 0.98
N LEU A 241 2.02 -15.37 2.00
CA LEU A 241 0.63 -15.75 1.80
C LEU A 241 -0.15 -14.54 1.32
N ILE A 242 -0.87 -14.72 0.21
CA ILE A 242 -1.79 -13.72 -0.31
C ILE A 242 -2.95 -13.62 0.68
N THR A 243 -3.09 -12.45 1.30
CA THR A 243 -4.11 -12.11 2.29
C THR A 243 -5.31 -11.43 1.65
N GLY A 244 -5.13 -10.85 0.45
CA GLY A 244 -6.23 -10.35 -0.34
C GLY A 244 -5.85 -9.92 -1.75
N ILE A 245 -6.87 -9.68 -2.56
CA ILE A 245 -6.72 -9.13 -3.90
C ILE A 245 -7.85 -8.13 -4.14
N SER A 246 -7.53 -6.94 -4.65
CA SER A 246 -8.55 -6.01 -5.11
C SER A 246 -8.80 -6.19 -6.62
N GLN A 247 -10.03 -5.99 -7.07
CA GLN A 247 -10.42 -6.00 -8.48
C GLN A 247 -11.25 -4.78 -8.83
N ARG A 248 -11.14 -4.29 -10.07
CA ARG A 248 -12.16 -3.42 -10.67
C ARG A 248 -13.30 -4.26 -11.21
N GLY A 249 -14.51 -3.83 -10.91
CA GLY A 249 -15.73 -4.29 -11.53
C GLY A 249 -15.69 -4.12 -13.04
N LYS A 250 -16.34 -5.03 -13.77
CA LYS A 250 -16.64 -4.77 -15.18
C LYS A 250 -17.65 -3.62 -15.25
N PRO A 251 -17.48 -2.65 -16.17
CA PRO A 251 -18.48 -1.61 -16.40
C PRO A 251 -19.82 -2.22 -16.83
#